data_AF-A0A3A4K5H9-F1
#
_entry.id   AF-A0A3A4K5H9-F1
#
_cell.length_a   1.000
_cell.length_b   1.000
_cell.length_c   1.000
_cell.angle_alpha   90.00
_cell.angle_beta   90.00
_cell.angle_gamma   90.00
#
_symmetry.space_group_name_H-M   'P 1'
#
loop_
_entity.id
_entity.type
_entity.pdbx_description
1 polymer ?
#
loop_
_entity_poly.entity_id
_entity_poly.type
_entity_poly.pdbx_seq_one_letter_code
_entity_poly.pdbx_strand_id
1 'polypeptide(L)'
;MLPDATNRHIYSGNGTTRDWDFIFQIFTTNGSDIKLYKTSADGIITEITSNYSVDVGGCFVTYPTIVSGLPLLATGEKITLLRIEPLSQAADWKNQGPFNAETVEVAIDKLTAVAQQQKEELARVIKYAVDKTPTETEISEFIASIEGLSDIEAAILAAQIAQEGAELAQAAAEAAQAAAEAAQAAAEAAVASIEQSVRGTFTNTDLSSGKLTITHNKGLSAPYPLLIQFFDNNGKEVKPDIDTAGANAHIYDFSPWGAITGTWGYIYL
;
A
#
# COMPACT_ATOMS: atom_id res chain seq x y z
N MET A 1 -22.48 39.01 30.55
CA MET A 1 -22.56 37.69 31.23
C MET A 1 -22.21 36.61 30.23
N LEU A 2 -21.07 35.95 30.46
CA LEU A 2 -20.64 34.76 29.73
C LEU A 2 -21.57 33.55 30.00
N PRO A 3 -22.29 33.04 28.99
CA PRO A 3 -23.22 31.93 29.18
C PRO A 3 -22.56 30.54 29.07
N ASP A 4 -21.38 30.44 28.42
CA ASP A 4 -20.73 29.17 28.09
C ASP A 4 -19.32 29.07 28.70
N ALA A 5 -18.96 27.86 29.16
CA ALA A 5 -17.64 27.52 29.70
C ALA A 5 -16.64 27.08 28.63
N THR A 6 -17.06 27.02 27.36
CA THR A 6 -16.25 26.59 26.23
C THR A 6 -15.22 27.67 25.86
N ASN A 7 -13.93 27.32 25.83
CA ASN A 7 -12.82 28.19 25.41
C ASN A 7 -12.20 27.77 24.05
N ARG A 8 -12.67 26.64 23.50
CA ARG A 8 -12.03 25.94 22.38
C ARG A 8 -13.07 25.19 21.54
N HIS A 9 -12.98 25.32 20.21
CA HIS A 9 -13.70 24.49 19.24
C HIS A 9 -12.74 23.69 18.38
N ILE A 10 -13.12 22.47 18.02
CA ILE A 10 -12.36 21.59 17.13
C ILE A 10 -13.30 21.09 16.04
N TYR A 11 -12.93 21.32 14.78
CA TYR A 11 -13.69 20.88 13.61
C TYR A 11 -12.86 19.93 12.75
N SER A 12 -13.52 18.99 12.09
CA SER A 12 -12.88 18.09 11.13
C SER A 12 -13.02 18.65 9.71
N GLY A 13 -11.95 18.53 8.93
CA GLY A 13 -11.95 18.87 7.51
C GLY A 13 -12.85 17.94 6.71
N ASN A 14 -13.47 18.48 5.67
CA ASN A 14 -14.38 17.77 4.74
C ASN A 14 -14.10 18.12 3.27
N GLY A 15 -13.06 18.90 3.00
CA GLY A 15 -12.69 19.38 1.67
C GLY A 15 -13.58 20.46 1.08
N THR A 16 -14.55 21.02 1.82
CA THR A 16 -15.53 21.99 1.30
C THR A 16 -15.74 23.22 2.20
N THR A 17 -15.68 23.06 3.53
CA THR A 17 -15.94 24.13 4.50
C THR A 17 -14.77 25.12 4.60
N ARG A 18 -15.09 26.42 4.70
CA ARG A 18 -14.15 27.50 5.01
C ARG A 18 -14.48 28.26 6.27
N ASP A 19 -15.77 28.38 6.60
CA ASP A 19 -16.24 29.16 7.74
C ASP A 19 -16.50 28.24 8.93
N TRP A 20 -15.82 28.55 10.04
CA TRP A 20 -15.83 27.77 11.27
C TRP A 20 -16.40 28.66 12.37
N ASP A 21 -17.56 28.31 12.91
CA ASP A 21 -18.22 29.08 13.95
C ASP A 21 -17.45 29.03 15.28
N PHE A 22 -17.73 29.97 16.17
CA PHE A 22 -17.33 29.92 17.56
C PHE A 22 -18.43 30.52 18.44
N ILE A 23 -18.59 30.01 19.66
CA ILE A 23 -19.63 30.51 20.60
C ILE A 23 -19.06 31.17 21.85
N PHE A 24 -17.74 31.16 22.01
CA PHE A 24 -17.08 31.84 23.13
C PHE A 24 -17.01 33.35 22.90
N GLN A 25 -17.16 34.13 23.97
CA GLN A 25 -17.05 35.58 23.91
C GLN A 25 -15.61 36.02 23.65
N ILE A 26 -15.47 37.05 22.83
CA ILE A 26 -14.20 37.72 22.47
C ILE A 26 -14.24 39.14 23.01
N PHE A 27 -13.10 39.62 23.53
CA PHE A 27 -13.01 40.94 24.16
C PHE A 27 -12.39 41.99 23.22
N THR A 28 -11.83 41.57 22.09
CA THR A 28 -11.32 42.42 21.01
C THR A 28 -12.25 42.49 19.80
N THR A 29 -12.29 43.66 19.16
CA THR A 29 -13.13 43.90 17.97
C THR A 29 -12.55 43.32 16.68
N ASN A 30 -11.24 43.03 16.66
CA ASN A 30 -10.53 42.49 15.51
C ASN A 30 -10.33 40.96 15.60
N GLY A 31 -10.79 40.32 16.66
CA GLY A 31 -10.62 38.88 16.86
C GLY A 31 -9.19 38.44 17.22
N SER A 32 -8.34 39.35 17.71
CA SER A 32 -6.94 39.01 18.05
C SER A 32 -6.82 38.01 19.19
N ASP A 33 -7.90 37.82 19.97
CA ASP A 33 -7.94 36.84 21.04
C ASP A 33 -8.18 35.41 20.52
N ILE A 34 -8.41 35.20 19.22
CA ILE A 34 -8.50 33.84 18.64
C ILE A 34 -7.16 33.39 18.07
N LYS A 35 -6.70 32.23 18.52
CA LYS A 35 -5.65 31.44 17.88
C LYS A 35 -6.22 30.28 17.09
N LEU A 36 -5.67 30.07 15.90
CA LEU A 36 -6.02 28.95 15.02
C LEU A 36 -4.88 27.95 14.96
N TYR A 37 -5.22 26.67 15.03
CA TYR A 37 -4.28 25.57 14.84
C TYR A 37 -4.82 24.59 13.83
N LYS A 38 -3.97 24.11 12.92
CA LYS A 38 -4.25 22.99 12.03
C LYS A 38 -3.63 21.73 12.59
N THR A 39 -4.37 20.63 12.62
CA THR A 39 -3.83 19.28 12.84
C THR A 39 -3.79 18.55 11.50
N SER A 40 -2.62 18.07 11.09
CA SER A 40 -2.48 17.25 9.87
C SER A 40 -3.07 15.85 10.06
N ALA A 41 -3.18 15.09 8.96
CA ALA A 41 -3.60 13.68 9.01
C ALA A 41 -2.65 12.82 9.90
N ASP A 42 -1.37 13.18 9.94
CA ASP A 42 -0.35 12.54 10.79
C ASP A 42 -0.37 13.02 12.25
N GLY A 43 -1.33 13.89 12.62
CA GLY A 43 -1.48 14.40 13.99
C GLY A 43 -0.58 15.59 14.35
N ILE A 44 0.22 16.12 13.41
CA ILE A 44 1.09 17.27 13.66
C ILE A 44 0.25 18.54 13.80
N ILE A 45 0.43 19.28 14.90
CA ILE A 45 -0.28 20.52 15.20
C ILE A 45 0.59 21.73 14.83
N THR A 46 0.06 22.61 13.99
CA THR A 46 0.74 23.85 13.55
C THR A 46 -0.16 25.06 13.78
N GLU A 47 0.37 26.13 14.38
CA GLU A 47 -0.34 27.41 14.49
C GLU A 47 -0.50 28.06 13.11
N ILE A 48 -1.72 28.50 12.80
CA ILE A 48 -2.03 29.29 11.62
C ILE A 48 -1.91 30.77 12.01
N THR A 49 -0.91 31.45 11.45
CA THR A 49 -0.64 32.87 11.73
C THR A 49 -1.05 33.81 10.60
N SER A 50 -1.48 33.27 9.45
CA SER A 50 -1.90 34.05 8.28
C SER A 50 -2.92 33.27 7.45
N ASN A 51 -3.49 33.90 6.41
CA ASN A 51 -4.46 33.29 5.48
C ASN A 51 -5.80 32.89 6.12
N TYR A 52 -6.16 33.52 7.23
CA TYR A 52 -7.49 33.44 7.83
C TYR A 52 -8.06 34.86 8.07
N SER A 53 -9.36 34.95 8.25
CA SER A 53 -10.04 36.17 8.71
C SER A 53 -11.05 35.83 9.80
N VAL A 54 -11.19 36.71 10.79
CA VAL A 54 -12.15 36.54 11.89
C VAL A 54 -13.28 37.54 11.71
N ASP A 55 -14.53 37.05 11.68
CA ASP A 55 -15.73 37.88 11.79
C ASP A 55 -16.28 37.76 13.22
N VAL A 56 -15.98 38.78 14.03
CA VAL A 56 -16.43 38.85 15.43
C VAL A 56 -17.95 39.06 15.51
N GLY A 57 -18.55 39.80 14.57
CA GLY A 57 -19.99 40.06 14.57
C GLY A 57 -20.79 38.84 14.11
N GLY A 58 -20.28 38.12 13.12
CA GLY A 58 -20.84 36.87 12.60
C GLY A 58 -20.50 35.63 13.42
N CYS A 59 -19.55 35.73 14.36
CA CYS A 59 -19.07 34.62 15.18
C CYS A 59 -18.47 33.45 14.38
N PHE A 60 -17.68 33.73 13.34
CA PHE A 60 -16.98 32.70 12.58
C PHE A 60 -15.56 33.11 12.17
N VAL A 61 -14.73 32.11 11.91
CA VAL A 61 -13.40 32.27 11.32
C VAL A 61 -13.39 31.62 9.95
N THR A 62 -12.96 32.36 8.94
CA THR A 62 -12.76 31.84 7.58
C THR A 62 -11.31 31.38 7.44
N TYR A 63 -11.10 30.07 7.27
CA TYR A 63 -9.81 29.50 6.91
C TYR A 63 -9.95 28.26 6.01
N PRO A 64 -9.13 28.16 4.95
CA PRO A 64 -8.30 29.23 4.39
C PRO A 64 -9.16 30.30 3.70
N THR A 65 -8.67 31.54 3.62
CA THR A 65 -9.35 32.58 2.83
C THR A 65 -9.30 32.25 1.33
N ILE A 66 -10.29 32.71 0.56
CA ILE A 66 -10.34 32.48 -0.90
C ILE A 66 -9.07 33.04 -1.57
N VAL A 67 -8.62 34.22 -1.15
CA VAL A 67 -7.44 34.90 -1.71
C VAL A 67 -6.13 34.18 -1.45
N SER A 68 -6.06 33.34 -0.41
CA SER A 68 -4.84 32.61 -0.07
C SER A 68 -4.48 31.52 -1.08
N GLY A 69 -5.44 31.02 -1.86
CA GLY A 69 -5.24 29.89 -2.77
C GLY A 69 -4.89 28.58 -2.08
N LEU A 70 -4.89 28.52 -0.75
CA LEU A 70 -4.58 27.31 0.01
C LEU A 70 -5.69 26.26 -0.17
N PRO A 71 -5.31 24.98 -0.21
CA PRO A 71 -6.29 23.89 -0.25
C PRO A 71 -7.15 23.89 1.00
N LEU A 72 -8.42 23.53 0.83
CA LEU A 72 -9.35 23.31 1.93
C LEU A 72 -8.88 22.17 2.82
N LEU A 73 -9.29 22.19 4.10
CA LEU A 73 -8.96 21.11 5.02
C LEU A 73 -9.56 19.80 4.52
N ALA A 74 -8.70 18.83 4.21
CA ALA A 74 -9.11 17.52 3.73
C ALA A 74 -9.69 16.67 4.87
N THR A 75 -10.40 15.59 4.51
CA THR A 75 -10.78 14.55 5.47
C THR A 75 -9.52 14.00 6.15
N GLY A 76 -9.54 13.95 7.48
CA GLY A 76 -8.38 13.55 8.30
C GLY A 76 -7.61 14.73 8.90
N GLU A 77 -7.76 15.95 8.36
CA GLU A 77 -7.23 17.16 8.97
C GLU A 77 -8.24 17.77 9.95
N LYS A 78 -7.77 18.54 10.93
CA LYS A 78 -8.62 19.27 11.88
C LYS A 78 -8.20 20.73 11.97
N ILE A 79 -9.15 21.60 12.34
CA ILE A 79 -8.88 22.96 12.76
C ILE A 79 -9.35 23.16 14.20
N THR A 80 -8.53 23.83 15.00
CA THR A 80 -8.84 24.20 16.38
C THR A 80 -8.85 25.71 16.50
N LEU A 81 -9.97 26.25 17.02
CA LEU A 81 -10.13 27.65 17.37
C LEU A 81 -10.02 27.74 18.88
N LEU A 82 -9.10 28.56 19.38
CA LEU A 82 -8.82 28.69 20.81
C LEU A 82 -8.81 30.17 21.19
N ARG A 83 -9.58 30.54 22.22
CA ARG A 83 -9.48 31.89 22.79
C ARG A 83 -8.28 31.98 23.73
N ILE A 84 -7.46 33.02 23.55
CA ILE A 84 -6.34 33.38 24.39
C ILE A 84 -6.46 34.86 24.77
N GLU A 85 -6.77 35.10 26.04
CA GLU A 85 -6.85 36.45 26.61
C GLU A 85 -5.52 36.85 27.28
N PRO A 86 -5.08 38.11 27.12
CA PRO A 86 -3.97 38.64 27.90
C PRO A 86 -4.28 38.59 29.40
N LEU A 87 -3.37 38.00 30.18
CA LEU A 87 -3.42 37.91 31.65
C LEU A 87 -3.09 39.25 32.31
N SER A 88 -3.90 40.26 32.01
CA SER A 88 -3.77 41.62 32.51
C SER A 88 -5.12 42.21 32.93
N GLN A 89 -5.07 43.09 33.93
CA GLN A 89 -6.21 43.88 34.35
C GLN A 89 -6.19 45.23 33.63
N ALA A 90 -7.22 45.51 32.84
CA ALA A 90 -7.40 46.80 32.18
C ALA A 90 -8.30 47.78 32.96
N ALA A 91 -9.11 47.26 33.90
CA ALA A 91 -10.01 48.08 34.70
C ALA A 91 -9.23 48.84 35.79
N ASP A 92 -9.39 50.17 35.80
CA ASP A 92 -8.79 51.09 36.77
C ASP A 92 -9.90 51.93 37.42
N TRP A 93 -10.34 51.52 38.61
CA TRP A 93 -11.44 52.18 39.32
C TRP A 93 -10.93 53.34 40.17
N LYS A 94 -11.56 54.51 40.05
CA LYS A 94 -11.23 55.71 40.82
C LYS A 94 -12.17 55.84 42.03
N ASN A 95 -11.60 56.18 43.18
CA ASN A 95 -12.40 56.57 44.34
C ASN A 95 -13.10 57.90 44.06
N GLN A 96 -14.40 57.99 44.40
CA GLN A 96 -15.25 59.19 44.32
C GLN A 96 -15.77 59.59 42.91
N GLY A 97 -15.78 58.66 41.95
CA GLY A 97 -16.55 58.80 40.70
C GLY A 97 -17.90 58.06 40.74
N PRO A 98 -18.81 58.30 39.77
CA PRO A 98 -20.02 57.50 39.63
C PRO A 98 -19.67 56.03 39.34
N PHE A 99 -20.36 55.09 39.99
CA PHE A 99 -20.17 53.66 39.77
C PHE A 99 -20.69 53.26 38.39
N ASN A 100 -19.80 52.80 37.51
CA ASN A 100 -20.15 52.28 36.20
C ASN A 100 -20.24 50.75 36.24
N ALA A 101 -21.47 50.23 36.36
CA ALA A 101 -21.73 48.80 36.40
C ALA A 101 -21.20 48.08 35.14
N GLU A 102 -21.29 48.69 33.96
CA GLU A 102 -20.81 48.10 32.71
C GLU A 102 -19.28 47.85 32.74
N THR A 103 -18.52 48.81 33.28
CA THR A 103 -17.06 48.63 33.43
C THR A 103 -16.72 47.50 34.39
N VAL A 104 -17.53 47.29 35.42
CA VAL A 104 -17.35 46.20 36.38
C VAL A 104 -17.72 44.86 35.75
N GLU A 105 -18.85 44.78 35.06
CA GLU A 105 -19.30 43.58 34.35
C GLU A 105 -18.27 43.14 33.30
N VAL A 106 -17.76 44.05 32.46
CA VAL A 106 -16.72 43.71 31.47
C VAL A 106 -15.45 43.18 32.14
N ALA A 107 -15.05 43.76 33.28
CA ALA A 107 -13.88 43.29 34.02
C ALA A 107 -14.09 41.88 34.61
N ILE A 108 -15.27 41.61 35.17
CA ILE A 108 -15.63 40.31 35.76
C ILE A 108 -15.82 39.25 34.66
N ASP A 109 -16.43 39.61 33.53
CA ASP A 109 -16.56 38.73 32.37
C ASP A 109 -15.15 38.36 31.86
N LYS A 110 -14.23 39.33 31.71
CA LYS A 110 -12.84 39.01 31.31
C LYS A 110 -12.15 38.08 32.30
N LEU A 111 -12.29 38.30 33.60
CA LEU A 111 -11.72 37.41 34.62
C LEU A 111 -12.31 35.99 34.53
N THR A 112 -13.61 35.89 34.26
CA THR A 112 -14.29 34.60 34.05
C THR A 112 -13.74 33.89 32.81
N ALA A 113 -13.52 34.62 31.72
CA ALA A 113 -12.90 34.10 30.50
C ALA A 113 -11.46 33.59 30.73
N VAL A 114 -10.65 34.33 31.50
CA VAL A 114 -9.30 33.89 31.91
C VAL A 114 -9.36 32.61 32.74
N ALA A 115 -10.31 32.49 33.66
CA ALA A 115 -10.50 31.27 34.45
C ALA A 115 -10.91 30.07 33.56
N GLN A 116 -11.76 30.29 32.56
CA GLN A 116 -12.12 29.26 31.56
C GLN A 116 -10.91 28.83 30.73
N GLN A 117 -10.06 29.77 30.31
CA GLN A 117 -8.82 29.48 29.60
C GLN A 117 -7.86 28.65 30.47
N GLN A 118 -7.63 29.04 31.73
CA GLN A 118 -6.79 28.26 32.64
C GLN A 118 -7.35 26.86 32.88
N LYS A 119 -8.68 26.71 32.99
CA LYS A 119 -9.32 25.39 33.07
C LYS A 119 -9.05 24.54 31.82
N GLU A 120 -9.07 25.14 30.63
CA GLU A 120 -8.75 24.48 29.36
C GLU A 120 -7.28 24.02 29.33
N GLU A 121 -6.34 24.89 29.70
CA GLU A 121 -4.92 24.56 29.77
C GLU A 121 -4.67 23.44 30.78
N LEU A 122 -5.23 23.55 31.98
CA LEU A 122 -5.17 22.52 33.02
C LEU A 122 -5.93 21.24 32.64
N ALA A 123 -6.80 21.24 31.64
CA ALA A 123 -7.42 20.01 31.15
C ALA A 123 -6.49 19.23 30.20
N ARG A 124 -5.46 19.89 29.66
CA ARG A 124 -4.46 19.29 28.76
C ARG A 124 -3.20 18.78 29.46
N VAL A 125 -3.02 19.08 30.76
CA VAL A 125 -1.85 18.63 31.52
C VAL A 125 -2.05 17.23 32.11
N ILE A 126 -0.93 16.53 32.34
CA ILE A 126 -0.87 15.29 33.11
C ILE A 126 -0.95 15.66 34.60
N LYS A 127 -1.89 15.06 35.33
CA LYS A 127 -2.14 15.35 36.75
C LYS A 127 -1.78 14.17 37.62
N TYR A 128 -1.09 14.46 38.72
CA TYR A 128 -0.90 13.50 39.81
C TYR A 128 -2.17 13.36 40.64
N ALA A 129 -2.26 12.27 41.41
CA ALA A 129 -3.34 12.06 42.36
C ALA A 129 -3.39 13.21 43.39
N VAL A 130 -4.58 13.50 43.90
CA VAL A 130 -4.84 14.67 44.76
C VAL A 130 -4.04 14.69 46.06
N ASP A 131 -3.63 13.52 46.54
CA ASP A 131 -2.84 13.30 47.75
C ASP A 131 -1.32 13.25 47.48
N LYS A 132 -0.89 13.44 46.23
CA LYS A 132 0.51 13.40 45.82
C LYS A 132 1.04 14.79 45.49
N THR A 133 2.25 15.07 45.95
CA THR A 133 3.07 16.19 45.49
C THR A 133 4.32 15.59 44.85
N PRO A 134 4.42 15.59 43.51
CA PRO A 134 5.53 14.94 42.83
C PRO A 134 6.84 15.66 43.12
N THR A 135 7.87 14.87 43.38
CA THR A 135 9.26 15.34 43.46
C THR A 135 9.85 15.47 42.04
N GLU A 136 10.93 16.23 41.89
CA GLU A 136 11.63 16.35 40.60
C GLU A 136 12.06 14.97 40.06
N THR A 137 12.47 14.06 40.94
CA THR A 137 12.85 12.68 40.57
C THR A 137 11.68 11.89 39.97
N GLU A 138 10.50 11.92 40.60
CA GLU A 138 9.31 11.22 40.08
C GLU A 138 8.87 11.78 38.71
N ILE A 139 9.03 13.09 38.49
CA ILE A 139 8.77 13.72 37.19
C ILE A 139 9.76 13.21 36.14
N SER A 140 11.06 13.15 36.47
CA SER A 140 12.09 12.65 35.55
C SER A 140 11.90 11.17 35.22
N GLU A 141 11.55 10.33 36.19
CA GLU A 141 11.25 8.91 35.97
C GLU A 141 10.03 8.72 35.08
N PHE A 142 8.97 9.51 35.28
CA PHE A 142 7.80 9.51 34.42
C PHE A 142 8.15 9.89 32.97
N ILE A 143 8.96 10.93 32.76
CA ILE A 143 9.43 11.33 31.43
C ILE A 143 10.25 10.20 30.78
N ALA A 144 11.20 9.61 31.52
CA ALA A 144 12.02 8.50 31.01
C ALA A 144 11.16 7.28 30.63
N SER A 145 10.08 7.02 31.36
CA SER A 145 9.14 5.94 31.00
C SER A 145 8.41 6.19 29.68
N ILE A 146 8.06 7.45 29.37
CA ILE A 146 7.43 7.83 28.11
C ILE A 146 8.43 7.73 26.96
N GLU A 147 9.66 8.23 27.15
CA GLU A 147 10.73 8.11 26.14
C GLU A 147 11.02 6.63 25.84
N GLY A 148 11.10 5.78 26.86
CA GLY A 148 11.27 4.34 26.68
C GLY A 148 10.13 3.68 25.89
N LEU A 149 8.89 4.19 25.96
CA LEU A 149 7.78 3.70 25.13
C LEU A 149 7.97 4.08 23.65
N SER A 150 8.51 5.26 23.36
CA SER A 150 8.78 5.68 21.97
C SER A 150 9.86 4.82 21.31
N ASP A 151 10.87 4.40 22.06
CA ASP A 151 11.89 3.46 21.59
C ASP A 151 11.31 2.07 21.29
N ILE A 152 10.29 1.65 22.04
CA ILE A 152 9.58 0.38 21.80
C ILE A 152 8.78 0.43 20.49
N GLU A 153 8.12 1.54 20.17
CA GLU A 153 7.38 1.68 18.89
C GLU A 153 8.33 1.59 17.68
N ALA A 154 9.49 2.24 17.74
CA ALA A 154 10.51 2.13 16.70
C ALA A 154 11.04 0.69 16.57
N ALA A 155 11.25 0.00 17.69
CA ALA A 155 11.67 -1.40 17.71
C ALA A 155 10.61 -2.35 17.14
N ILE A 156 9.31 -2.12 17.42
CA ILE A 156 8.20 -2.89 16.85
C ILE A 156 8.14 -2.71 15.33
N LEU A 157 8.25 -1.48 14.84
CA LEU A 157 8.25 -1.21 13.40
C LEU A 157 9.43 -1.89 12.70
N ALA A 158 10.62 -1.84 13.30
CA ALA A 158 11.79 -2.53 12.77
C ALA A 158 11.60 -4.06 12.74
N ALA A 159 10.97 -4.64 13.77
CA ALA A 159 10.65 -6.07 13.81
C ALA A 159 9.63 -6.48 12.73
N GLN A 160 8.60 -5.64 12.50
CA GLN A 160 7.61 -5.87 11.43
C GLN A 160 8.26 -5.85 10.05
N ILE A 161 9.11 -4.86 9.76
CA ILE A 161 9.84 -4.77 8.49
C ILE A 161 10.76 -6.00 8.29
N ALA A 162 11.42 -6.45 9.35
CA ALA A 162 12.25 -7.65 9.29
C ALA A 162 11.43 -8.92 9.03
N GLN A 163 10.25 -9.04 9.63
CA GLN A 163 9.33 -10.14 9.39
C GLN A 163 8.82 -10.14 7.94
N GLU A 164 8.34 -9.01 7.44
CA GLU A 164 7.90 -8.88 6.04
C GLU A 164 9.03 -9.20 5.06
N GLY A 165 10.25 -8.74 5.35
CA GLY A 165 11.44 -9.07 4.55
C GLY A 165 11.75 -10.57 4.55
N ALA A 166 11.58 -11.25 5.68
CA ALA A 166 11.77 -12.70 5.77
C ALA A 166 10.70 -13.47 4.99
N GLU A 167 9.44 -13.04 5.05
CA GLU A 167 8.33 -13.65 4.30
C GLU A 167 8.52 -13.48 2.79
N LEU A 168 8.97 -12.30 2.33
CA LEU A 168 9.33 -12.07 0.93
C LEU A 168 10.50 -12.95 0.47
N ALA A 169 11.53 -13.11 1.31
CA ALA A 169 12.65 -13.98 1.00
C ALA A 169 12.24 -15.46 0.91
N GLN A 170 11.36 -15.91 1.79
CA GLN A 170 10.80 -17.26 1.74
C GLN A 170 9.97 -17.47 0.46
N ALA A 171 9.07 -16.54 0.12
CA ALA A 171 8.27 -16.62 -1.10
C ALA A 171 9.15 -16.65 -2.36
N ALA A 172 10.25 -15.87 -2.38
CA ALA A 172 11.21 -15.90 -3.47
C ALA A 172 11.95 -17.25 -3.59
N ALA A 173 12.30 -17.87 -2.45
CA ALA A 173 12.93 -19.19 -2.43
C ALA A 173 11.97 -20.29 -2.92
N GLU A 174 10.70 -20.27 -2.49
CA GLU A 174 9.66 -21.20 -2.95
C GLU A 174 9.41 -21.05 -4.46
N ALA A 175 9.35 -19.82 -4.97
CA ALA A 175 9.22 -19.55 -6.40
C ALA A 175 10.42 -20.07 -7.21
N ALA A 176 11.64 -19.92 -6.68
CA ALA A 176 12.85 -20.44 -7.32
C ALA A 176 12.87 -21.97 -7.34
N GLN A 177 12.44 -22.62 -6.25
CA GLN A 177 12.31 -24.09 -6.20
C GLN A 177 11.27 -24.59 -7.21
N ALA A 178 10.09 -23.97 -7.26
CA ALA A 178 9.05 -24.33 -8.22
C ALA A 178 9.52 -24.17 -9.68
N ALA A 179 10.29 -23.12 -9.96
CA ALA A 179 10.89 -22.93 -11.28
C ALA A 179 11.93 -24.02 -11.62
N ALA A 180 12.73 -24.46 -10.65
CA ALA A 180 13.69 -25.54 -10.83
C ALA A 180 13.00 -26.89 -11.08
N GLU A 181 11.95 -27.21 -10.33
CA GLU A 181 11.14 -28.42 -10.51
C GLU A 181 10.45 -28.42 -11.89
N ALA A 182 9.90 -27.29 -12.32
CA ALA A 182 9.31 -27.13 -13.66
C ALA A 182 10.34 -27.34 -14.78
N ALA A 183 11.57 -26.83 -14.60
CA ALA A 183 12.65 -27.02 -15.56
C ALA A 183 13.10 -28.49 -15.64
N GLN A 184 13.18 -29.18 -14.49
CA GLN A 184 13.49 -30.61 -14.45
C GLN A 184 12.40 -31.43 -15.14
N ALA A 185 11.12 -31.17 -14.85
CA ALA A 185 10.00 -31.86 -15.49
C ALA A 185 9.99 -31.65 -17.01
N ALA A 186 10.32 -30.44 -17.48
CA ALA A 186 10.45 -30.16 -18.90
C ALA A 186 11.63 -30.92 -19.55
N ALA A 187 12.76 -31.06 -18.85
CA ALA A 187 13.90 -31.85 -19.32
C ALA A 187 13.58 -33.35 -19.39
N GLU A 188 12.91 -33.89 -18.37
CA GLU A 188 12.47 -35.30 -18.35
C GLU A 188 11.45 -35.58 -19.47
N ALA A 189 10.50 -34.67 -19.71
CA ALA A 189 9.55 -34.77 -20.82
C ALA A 189 10.25 -34.76 -22.19
N ALA A 190 11.28 -33.91 -22.35
CA ALA A 190 12.09 -33.88 -23.57
C ALA A 190 12.85 -35.20 -23.80
N VAL A 191 13.47 -35.77 -22.76
CA VAL A 191 14.15 -37.07 -22.85
C VAL A 191 13.17 -38.18 -23.18
N ALA A 192 12.02 -38.24 -22.51
CA ALA A 192 10.98 -39.23 -22.79
C ALA A 192 10.47 -39.17 -24.25
N SER A 193 10.38 -37.96 -24.83
CA SER A 193 10.01 -37.80 -26.24
C SER A 193 11.04 -38.41 -27.21
N ILE A 194 12.32 -38.35 -26.87
CA ILE A 194 13.41 -38.93 -27.67
C ILE A 194 13.37 -40.47 -27.58
N GLU A 195 13.11 -41.02 -26.39
CA GLU A 195 12.99 -42.46 -26.17
C GLU A 195 11.81 -43.10 -26.94
N GLN A 196 10.76 -42.32 -27.27
CA GLN A 196 9.66 -42.82 -28.09
C GLN A 196 10.00 -42.98 -29.59
N SER A 197 11.11 -42.38 -30.05
CA SER A 197 11.55 -42.51 -31.44
C SER A 197 12.23 -43.87 -31.67
N VAL A 198 11.75 -44.61 -32.65
CA VAL A 198 12.35 -45.89 -33.04
C VAL A 198 13.17 -45.67 -34.30
N ARG A 199 14.44 -46.06 -34.26
CA ARG A 199 15.34 -46.01 -35.40
C ARG A 199 15.57 -47.41 -35.95
N GLY A 200 15.58 -47.54 -37.27
CA GLY A 200 15.91 -48.77 -37.95
C GLY A 200 16.74 -48.50 -39.20
N THR A 201 17.33 -49.57 -39.72
CA THR A 201 18.06 -49.55 -40.99
C THR A 201 17.55 -50.65 -41.90
N PHE A 202 17.70 -50.45 -43.20
CA PHE A 202 17.34 -51.44 -44.20
C PHE A 202 18.28 -51.34 -45.40
N THR A 203 18.33 -52.40 -46.17
CA THR A 203 19.07 -52.54 -47.42
C THR A 203 18.12 -53.03 -48.51
N ASN A 204 18.61 -53.15 -49.74
CA ASN A 204 17.79 -53.63 -50.84
C ASN A 204 17.22 -55.04 -50.62
N THR A 205 17.87 -55.87 -49.80
CA THR A 205 17.40 -57.25 -49.51
C THR A 205 16.18 -57.27 -48.59
N ASP A 206 15.94 -56.19 -47.84
CA ASP A 206 14.79 -56.04 -46.94
C ASP A 206 13.53 -55.58 -47.69
N LEU A 207 13.67 -55.19 -48.96
CA LEU A 207 12.57 -54.77 -49.82
C LEU A 207 11.93 -55.97 -50.52
N SER A 208 10.62 -56.10 -50.38
CA SER A 208 9.82 -57.08 -51.13
C SER A 208 9.15 -56.39 -52.31
N SER A 209 9.58 -56.70 -53.54
CA SER A 209 9.11 -56.03 -54.77
C SER A 209 9.24 -54.49 -54.71
N GLY A 210 10.35 -53.99 -54.17
CA GLY A 210 10.62 -52.55 -54.04
C GLY A 210 9.94 -51.87 -52.85
N LYS A 211 9.22 -52.62 -52.00
CA LYS A 211 8.46 -52.07 -50.87
C LYS A 211 9.07 -52.45 -49.53
N LEU A 212 9.12 -51.49 -48.61
CA LEU A 212 9.54 -51.70 -47.23
C LEU A 212 8.32 -51.81 -46.32
N THR A 213 8.26 -52.84 -45.48
CA THR A 213 7.24 -52.98 -44.43
C THR A 213 7.84 -52.61 -43.08
N ILE A 214 7.22 -51.68 -42.38
CA ILE A 214 7.63 -51.24 -41.04
C ILE A 214 6.53 -51.63 -40.07
N THR A 215 6.87 -52.50 -39.14
CA THR A 215 5.98 -52.94 -38.06
C THR A 215 6.27 -52.17 -36.78
N HIS A 216 5.21 -51.80 -36.07
CA HIS A 216 5.29 -51.03 -34.83
C HIS A 216 4.11 -51.41 -33.90
N ASN A 217 4.29 -51.22 -32.60
CA ASN A 217 3.30 -51.54 -31.57
C ASN A 217 2.61 -50.28 -31.01
N LYS A 218 2.39 -49.27 -31.85
CA LYS A 218 1.82 -47.97 -31.42
C LYS A 218 0.29 -47.98 -31.33
N GLY A 219 -0.38 -49.04 -31.80
CA GLY A 219 -1.83 -49.20 -31.67
C GLY A 219 -2.62 -48.06 -32.31
N LEU A 220 -2.21 -47.64 -33.51
CA LEU A 220 -2.81 -46.47 -34.17
C LEU A 220 -4.28 -46.72 -34.49
N SER A 221 -5.10 -45.69 -34.38
CA SER A 221 -6.50 -45.69 -34.85
C SER A 221 -6.61 -44.96 -36.19
N ALA A 222 -7.58 -45.34 -37.04
CA ALA A 222 -7.82 -44.71 -38.34
C ALA A 222 -7.92 -43.18 -38.19
N PRO A 223 -7.21 -42.37 -39.00
CA PRO A 223 -6.58 -42.70 -40.29
C PRO A 223 -5.16 -43.31 -40.25
N TYR A 224 -4.71 -43.88 -39.12
CA TYR A 224 -3.40 -44.51 -38.91
C TYR A 224 -2.21 -43.60 -39.28
N PRO A 225 -2.12 -42.35 -38.79
CA PRO A 225 -0.96 -41.51 -39.08
C PRO A 225 0.27 -42.00 -38.31
N LEU A 226 1.31 -42.43 -39.02
CA LEU A 226 2.65 -42.69 -38.46
C LEU A 226 3.62 -41.64 -39.02
N LEU A 227 4.26 -40.87 -38.14
CA LEU A 227 5.29 -39.92 -38.56
C LEU A 227 6.60 -40.67 -38.75
N ILE A 228 7.00 -40.85 -40.01
CA ILE A 228 8.25 -41.51 -40.36
C ILE A 228 9.09 -40.65 -41.30
N GLN A 229 10.39 -40.69 -41.08
CA GLN A 229 11.39 -40.07 -41.95
C GLN A 229 12.36 -41.13 -42.44
N PHE A 230 12.73 -41.06 -43.71
CA PHE A 230 13.66 -41.97 -44.34
C PHE A 230 14.91 -41.21 -44.77
N PHE A 231 16.07 -41.88 -44.69
CA PHE A 231 17.36 -41.31 -45.03
C PHE A 231 18.13 -42.27 -45.92
N ASP A 232 18.74 -41.74 -46.98
CA ASP A 232 19.63 -42.51 -47.84
C ASP A 232 20.99 -42.79 -47.16
N ASN A 233 21.85 -43.56 -47.84
CA ASN A 233 23.18 -43.94 -47.33
C ASN A 233 24.16 -42.75 -47.17
N ASN A 234 23.78 -41.54 -47.63
CA ASN A 234 24.52 -40.30 -47.42
C ASN A 234 23.87 -39.40 -46.36
N GLY A 235 22.82 -39.88 -45.68
CA GLY A 235 22.08 -39.13 -44.66
C GLY A 235 21.11 -38.10 -45.22
N LYS A 236 20.78 -38.13 -46.51
CA LYS A 236 19.81 -37.22 -47.11
C LYS A 236 18.39 -37.75 -46.92
N GLU A 237 17.47 -36.89 -46.49
CA GLU A 237 16.06 -37.26 -46.35
C GLU A 237 15.44 -37.62 -47.71
N VAL A 238 14.71 -38.73 -47.75
CA VAL A 238 13.96 -39.23 -48.89
C VAL A 238 12.49 -39.42 -48.51
N LYS A 239 11.58 -39.23 -49.45
CA LYS A 239 10.12 -39.25 -49.21
C LYS A 239 9.45 -40.25 -50.15
N PRO A 240 9.44 -41.55 -49.79
CA PRO A 240 8.74 -42.57 -50.55
C PRO A 240 7.22 -42.40 -50.46
N ASP A 241 6.51 -42.90 -51.46
CA ASP A 241 5.05 -42.92 -51.46
C ASP A 241 4.53 -43.97 -50.47
N ILE A 242 3.42 -43.65 -49.79
CA ILE A 242 2.76 -44.59 -48.90
C ILE A 242 1.87 -45.52 -49.73
N ASP A 243 2.11 -46.82 -49.62
CA ASP A 243 1.34 -47.85 -50.32
C ASP A 243 0.19 -48.36 -49.46
N THR A 244 0.43 -48.61 -48.17
CA THR A 244 -0.60 -49.04 -47.22
C THR A 244 -0.29 -48.52 -45.82
N ALA A 245 -1.32 -48.01 -45.14
CA ALA A 245 -1.27 -47.62 -43.72
C ALA A 245 -2.22 -48.50 -42.92
N GLY A 246 -1.69 -49.21 -41.92
CA GLY A 246 -2.46 -50.06 -41.01
C GLY A 246 -2.08 -49.82 -39.56
N ALA A 247 -2.88 -50.33 -38.63
CA ALA A 247 -2.77 -50.04 -37.20
C ALA A 247 -1.38 -50.31 -36.57
N ASN A 248 -0.67 -51.32 -37.07
CA ASN A 248 0.65 -51.78 -36.57
C ASN A 248 1.68 -52.02 -37.68
N ALA A 249 1.34 -51.67 -38.92
CA ALA A 249 2.21 -51.91 -40.08
C ALA A 249 1.97 -50.88 -41.18
N HIS A 250 3.06 -50.30 -41.67
CA HIS A 250 3.05 -49.34 -42.77
C HIS A 250 3.97 -49.82 -43.89
N ILE A 251 3.52 -49.64 -45.13
CA ILE A 251 4.24 -50.06 -46.32
C ILE A 251 4.55 -48.83 -47.18
N TYR A 252 5.82 -48.67 -47.52
CA TYR A 252 6.33 -47.57 -48.33
C TYR A 252 6.97 -48.09 -49.61
N ASP A 253 6.66 -47.45 -50.73
CA ASP A 253 7.15 -47.84 -52.05
C ASP A 253 8.43 -47.08 -52.41
N PHE A 254 9.52 -47.84 -52.57
CA PHE A 254 10.83 -47.34 -52.98
C PHE A 254 11.14 -47.63 -54.46
N SER A 255 10.19 -48.20 -55.22
CA SER A 255 10.36 -48.50 -56.64
C SER A 255 10.85 -47.32 -57.50
N PRO A 256 10.46 -46.05 -57.24
CA PRO A 256 11.00 -44.89 -57.97
C PRO A 256 12.52 -44.69 -57.84
N TRP A 257 13.14 -45.25 -56.80
CA TRP A 257 14.58 -45.19 -56.56
C TRP A 257 15.36 -46.39 -57.13
N GLY A 258 14.67 -47.37 -57.71
CA GLY A 258 15.28 -48.58 -58.26
C GLY A 258 15.96 -49.44 -57.19
N ALA A 259 17.01 -50.18 -57.58
CA ALA A 259 17.80 -50.97 -56.64
C ALA A 259 18.64 -50.04 -55.75
N ILE A 260 18.27 -49.92 -54.47
CA ILE A 260 19.00 -49.09 -53.52
C ILE A 260 20.38 -49.68 -53.21
N THR A 261 21.37 -48.83 -52.98
CA THR A 261 22.74 -49.25 -52.62
C THR A 261 23.11 -48.75 -51.22
N GLY A 262 23.87 -49.57 -50.49
CA GLY A 262 24.28 -49.25 -49.11
C GLY A 262 23.18 -49.52 -48.08
N THR A 263 23.32 -48.91 -46.90
CA THR A 263 22.39 -49.05 -45.79
C THR A 263 21.60 -47.75 -45.63
N TRP A 264 20.29 -47.83 -45.75
CA TRP A 264 19.39 -46.70 -45.59
C TRP A 264 18.77 -46.75 -44.19
N GLY A 265 18.34 -45.60 -43.69
CA GLY A 265 17.80 -45.44 -42.35
C GLY A 265 16.35 -45.00 -42.35
N TYR A 266 15.64 -45.31 -41.28
CA TYR A 266 14.35 -44.70 -40.99
C TYR A 266 14.20 -44.43 -39.49
N ILE A 267 13.37 -43.43 -39.19
CA ILE A 267 13.03 -43.04 -37.82
C ILE A 267 11.52 -42.79 -37.78
N TYR A 268 10.83 -43.43 -36.84
CA TYR A 268 9.40 -43.18 -36.62
C TYR A 268 9.07 -42.87 -35.16
N LEU A 269 7.99 -42.11 -34.97
CA LEU A 269 7.42 -41.71 -33.68
C LEU A 269 5.99 -42.26 -33.52
#